data_AF-A0A958T4E8-F1
#
_entry.id   AF-A0A958T4E8-F1
#
_cell.length_a   1.000
_cell.length_b   1.000
_cell.length_c   1.000
_cell.angle_alpha   90.00
_cell.angle_beta   90.00
_cell.angle_gamma   90.00
#
_symmetry.space_group_name_H-M   'P 1'
#
loop_
_entity.id
_entity.type
_entity.pdbx_description
1 polymer ?
#
loop_
_entity_poly.entity_id
_entity_poly.type
_entity_poly.pdbx_seq_one_letter_code
_entity_poly.pdbx_strand_id
1 'polypeptide(L)' 'GNDKEVTILELAETILKITHSSSEILMLPALKEGDMQRRCPDNTKMRELLDRDLIPLEEGLSCLVSYFKQHKSFSHI' A
#
# COMPACT_ATOMS: atom_id res chain seq x y z
N GLY A 1 -12.67 1.83 -1.47
CA GLY A 1 -11.71 0.83 -1.98
C GLY A 1 -11.28 1.24 -3.37
N ASN A 2 -10.04 0.95 -3.75
CA ASN A 2 -9.54 1.19 -5.10
C ASN A 2 -9.86 -0.05 -5.96
N ASP A 3 -10.24 0.17 -7.21
CA ASP A 3 -10.52 -0.84 -8.24
C ASP A 3 -9.26 -1.25 -9.03
N LYS A 4 -8.12 -0.61 -8.73
CA LYS A 4 -6.81 -1.03 -9.21
C LYS A 4 -6.27 -2.16 -8.32
N GLU A 5 -6.13 -3.34 -8.91
CA GLU A 5 -5.49 -4.48 -8.28
C GLU A 5 -3.96 -4.30 -8.23
N VAL A 6 -3.37 -4.69 -7.10
CA VAL A 6 -1.92 -4.68 -6.86
C VAL A 6 -1.58 -5.93 -6.05
N THR A 7 -0.54 -6.66 -6.46
CA THR A 7 -0.04 -7.81 -5.71
C THR A 7 0.73 -7.36 -4.47
N ILE A 8 0.85 -8.25 -3.47
CA ILE A 8 1.67 -7.95 -2.28
C ILE A 8 3.14 -7.71 -2.64
N LEU A 9 3.66 -8.40 -3.67
CA LEU A 9 5.02 -8.21 -4.14
C LEU A 9 5.22 -6.82 -4.75
N GLU A 10 4.36 -6.40 -5.68
CA GLU A 10 4.43 -5.06 -6.29
C GLU A 10 4.30 -3.95 -5.23
N LEU A 11 3.43 -4.14 -4.23
CA LEU A 11 3.31 -3.21 -3.12
C LEU A 11 4.61 -3.12 -2.31
N ALA A 12 5.23 -4.25 -1.99
CA ALA A 12 6.50 -4.29 -1.26
C ALA A 12 7.64 -3.61 -2.06
N GLU A 13 7.76 -3.91 -3.35
CA GLU A 13 8.74 -3.28 -4.24
C GLU A 13 8.54 -1.76 -4.35
N THR A 14 7.27 -1.32 -4.45
CA THR A 14 6.91 0.10 -4.48
C THR A 14 7.34 0.81 -3.19
N ILE A 15 7.13 0.18 -2.04
CA ILE A 15 7.56 0.71 -0.73
C ILE A 15 9.09 0.83 -0.67
N LEU A 16 9.84 -0.19 -1.09
CA LEU A 16 11.31 -0.15 -1.13
C LEU A 16 11.80 1.01 -2.01
N LYS A 17 11.21 1.17 -3.20
CA LYS A 17 11.54 2.24 -4.14
C LYS A 17 11.29 3.63 -3.56
N ILE A 18 10.13 3.87 -2.95
CA ILE A 18 9.74 5.18 -2.38
C ILE A 18 10.58 5.53 -1.14
N THR A 19 10.94 4.53 -0.34
CA THR A 19 11.70 4.73 0.90
C THR A 19 13.21 4.75 0.69
N HIS A 20 13.70 4.31 -0.48
CA HIS A 20 15.11 4.02 -0.74
C HIS A 20 15.71 3.05 0.29
N SER A 21 14.91 2.08 0.75
CA SER A 21 15.37 1.09 1.73
C SER A 21 16.23 0.00 1.08
N SER A 22 17.18 -0.52 1.83
CA SER A 22 17.97 -1.70 1.48
C SER A 22 17.42 -3.00 2.07
N SER A 23 16.19 -2.99 2.60
CA SER A 23 15.56 -4.19 3.15
C SER A 23 15.32 -5.26 2.07
N GLU A 24 15.42 -6.52 2.46
CA GLU A 24 15.16 -7.66 1.59
C GLU A 24 13.69 -8.09 1.66
N ILE A 25 13.13 -8.57 0.55
CA ILE A 25 11.79 -9.17 0.50
C ILE A 25 11.94 -10.69 0.72
N LEU A 26 11.39 -11.20 1.81
CA LEU A 26 11.38 -12.63 2.13
C LEU A 26 9.99 -13.23 1.88
N MET A 27 9.94 -14.32 1.13
CA MET A 27 8.70 -15.06 0.86
C MET A 27 8.45 -16.09 1.97
N LEU A 28 7.37 -15.91 2.71
CA LEU A 28 6.95 -16.81 3.79
C LEU A 28 5.70 -17.60 3.37
N PRO A 29 5.47 -18.80 3.95
CA PRO A 29 4.22 -19.52 3.76
C PRO A 29 3.02 -18.68 4.20
N ALA A 30 1.91 -18.79 3.49
CA ALA A 30 0.66 -18.14 3.87
C ALA A 30 0.18 -18.61 5.25
N LEU A 31 -0.57 -17.75 5.95
CA LEU A 31 -1.18 -18.13 7.21
C LEU A 31 -2.20 -19.25 6.99
N LYS A 32 -2.33 -20.13 7.99
CA LYS A 32 -3.27 -21.26 7.92
C LYS A 32 -4.72 -20.79 7.75
N GLU A 33 -5.06 -19.64 8.34
CA GLU A 33 -6.38 -19.02 8.26
C GLU A 33 -6.25 -17.50 8.20
N GLY A 34 -7.19 -16.83 7.53
CA GLY A 34 -7.32 -15.36 7.54
C GLY A 34 -6.76 -14.64 6.31
N ASP A 35 -5.84 -15.27 5.56
CA ASP A 35 -5.31 -14.69 4.34
C ASP A 35 -6.28 -14.89 3.17
N MET A 36 -6.79 -13.77 2.64
CA MET A 36 -7.57 -13.79 1.41
C MET A 36 -6.65 -13.68 0.19
N GLN A 37 -6.93 -14.50 -0.82
CA GLN A 37 -6.12 -14.54 -2.05
C GLN A 37 -6.24 -13.25 -2.88
N ARG A 38 -7.36 -12.53 -2.78
CA ARG A 38 -7.65 -11.34 -3.59
C ARG A 38 -8.63 -10.41 -2.90
N ARG A 39 -8.46 -9.11 -3.10
CA ARG A 39 -9.46 -8.07 -2.79
C ARG A 39 -9.38 -6.95 -3.83
N CYS A 40 -10.41 -6.83 -4.66
CA CYS A 40 -10.57 -5.74 -5.61
C CYS A 40 -12.06 -5.34 -5.66
N PRO A 41 -12.50 -4.33 -4.88
CA PRO A 41 -13.89 -3.94 -4.83
C PRO A 41 -14.31 -3.19 -6.10
N ASP A 42 -15.49 -3.50 -6.65
CA ASP A 42 -16.18 -2.58 -7.56
C ASP A 42 -16.56 -1.32 -6.79
N ASN A 43 -16.03 -0.19 -7.26
CA ASN A 43 -16.15 1.08 -6.60
C ASN A 43 -16.96 2.11 -7.42
N THR A 44 -17.63 1.67 -8.49
CA THR A 44 -18.35 2.52 -9.46
C THR A 44 -19.33 3.47 -8.78
N LYS A 45 -20.22 2.95 -7.93
CA LYS A 45 -21.20 3.76 -7.18
C LYS A 45 -20.55 4.81 -6.29
N MET A 46 -19.39 4.51 -5.72
CA MET A 46 -18.65 5.45 -4.85
C MET A 46 -18.03 6.56 -5.69
N ARG A 47 -17.44 6.24 -6.85
CA ARG A 47 -16.88 7.24 -7.77
C ARG A 47 -17.97 8.15 -8.38
N GLU A 48 -19.14 7.61 -8.71
CA GLU A 48 -20.27 8.43 -9.21
C GLU A 48 -20.73 9.48 -8.20
N LEU A 49 -20.59 9.20 -6.90
CA LEU A 49 -20.95 10.11 -5.82
C LEU A 49 -19.81 11.04 -5.38
N LEU A 50 -18.56 10.70 -5.73
CA LEU A 50 -17.38 11.47 -5.38
C LEU A 50 -16.99 12.37 -6.55
N ASP A 51 -17.09 13.69 -6.34
CA ASP A 51 -16.65 14.69 -7.30
C ASP A 51 -15.13 14.94 -7.23
N ARG A 52 -14.35 13.86 -7.13
CA ARG A 52 -12.88 13.90 -7.15
C ARG A 52 -12.28 12.55 -7.51
N ASP A 53 -11.05 12.60 -7.99
CA ASP A 53 -10.24 11.41 -8.21
C ASP A 53 -9.80 10.76 -6.89
N LEU A 54 -9.58 9.44 -6.95
CA LEU A 54 -8.94 8.69 -5.88
C LEU A 54 -7.44 8.97 -5.87
N ILE A 55 -6.86 9.06 -4.67
CA ILE A 55 -5.42 9.24 -4.50
C ILE A 55 -4.70 8.01 -5.07
N PRO A 56 -3.73 8.18 -5.98
CA PRO A 56 -2.86 7.11 -6.47
C PRO A 56 -2.08 6.44 -5.33
N LEU A 57 -1.77 5.15 -5.49
CA LEU A 57 -1.05 4.38 -4.47
C LEU A 57 0.27 5.04 -4.08
N GLU A 58 1.09 5.43 -5.07
CA GLU A 58 2.41 6.03 -4.85
C GLU A 58 2.33 7.38 -4.11
N GLU A 59 1.32 8.19 -4.43
CA GLU A 59 1.08 9.47 -3.76
C GLU A 59 0.70 9.25 -2.28
N GLY A 60 -0.25 8.34 -2.03
CA GLY A 60 -0.65 7.99 -0.67
C GLY A 60 0.50 7.43 0.17
N LEU A 61 1.34 6.56 -0.42
CA LEU A 61 2.55 6.05 0.23
C LEU A 61 3.55 7.16 0.53
N SER A 62 3.76 8.10 -0.39
CA SER A 62 4.68 9.23 -0.20
C SER A 62 4.24 10.15 0.95
N CYS A 63 2.93 10.39 1.08
CA CYS A 63 2.35 11.12 2.21
C CYS A 63 2.60 10.38 3.54
N LEU A 64 2.39 9.06 3.57
CA LEU A 64 2.64 8.25 4.77
C LEU A 64 4.12 8.24 5.17
N VAL A 65 5.03 8.05 4.22
CA VAL A 65 6.48 8.10 4.48
C VAL A 65 6.87 9.46 5.06
N SER A 66 6.34 10.56 4.50
CA SER A 66 6.59 11.90 4.99
C SER A 66 6.10 12.10 6.43
N TYR A 67 4.91 11.60 6.75
CA TYR A 67 4.35 11.61 8.10
C TYR A 67 5.24 10.87 9.10
N PHE A 68 5.66 9.64 8.79
CA PHE A 68 6.53 8.86 9.69
C PHE A 68 7.93 9.47 9.86
N LYS A 69 8.49 10.09 8.83
CA LYS A 69 9.77 10.82 8.93
C LYS A 69 9.67 12.02 9.87
N GLN A 70 8.54 12.73 9.88
CA GLN A 70 8.34 13.93 10.70
C GLN A 70 8.00 13.62 12.17
N HIS A 71 7.38 12.47 12.45
CA HIS A 71 6.87 12.16 13.79
C HIS A 71 7.66 11.07 14.52
N LYS A 72 8.90 10.78 14.08
CA LYS A 72 9.89 9.85 14.66
C LYS A 72 9.33 8.96 15.78
N SER A 73 8.47 8.01 15.42
CA SER A 73 8.05 6.93 16.32
C SER A 73 8.85 5.64 16.06
N PHE A 74 9.77 5.64 15.10
CA PHE A 74 10.65 4.50 14.83
C PHE A 74 12.08 4.89 15.17
N SER A 75 12.55 4.37 16.30
CA SER A 75 13.90 4.55 16.81
C SER A 75 14.93 3.63 16.13
N HIS A 76 14.54 2.70 15.25
CA HIS A 76 15.45 1.72 14.65
C HIS A 76 14.98 1.34 13.23
N ILE A 77 15.35 2.15 12.23
CA ILE A 77 15.59 1.70 10.86
C ILE A 77 16.92 2.32 10.44
#